data_AF-A0A401TUJ9-F1
#
_entry.id   AF-A0A401TUJ9-F1
#
_cell.length_a   1.000
_cell.length_b   1.000
_cell.length_c   1.000
_cell.angle_alpha   90.00
_cell.angle_beta   90.00
_cell.angle_gamma   90.00
#
_symmetry.space_group_name_H-M   'P 1'
#
loop_
_entity.id
_entity.type
_entity.pdbx_description
1 polymer ?
#
loop_
_entity_poly.entity_id
_entity_poly.type
_entity_poly.pdbx_seq_one_letter_code
_entity_poly.pdbx_strand_id
1 'polypeptide(L)'
;PGQGPQVRVLCQIPRRYHRLVRGARVEQLSRDRGVRLQFPPRETRLGAGDSPSDGGPDAEGTGDAQDAIALVGPERGCSAVKAIIE
;
A
#
# COMPACT_ATOMS: atom_id res chain seq x y z
N PRO A 1 -28.55 2.43 8.95
CA PRO A 1 -27.40 3.20 9.48
C PRO A 1 -26.37 3.48 8.38
N GLY A 2 -26.34 4.72 7.91
CA GLY A 2 -25.56 5.16 6.75
C GLY A 2 -24.06 5.08 7.01
N GLN A 3 -23.40 4.12 6.35
CA GLN A 3 -21.99 4.30 6.04
C GLN A 3 -21.95 5.44 5.03
N GLY A 4 -21.33 6.57 5.40
CA GLY A 4 -21.13 7.69 4.49
C GLY A 4 -20.40 7.26 3.21
N PRO A 5 -20.23 8.19 2.25
CA PRO A 5 -19.59 7.85 0.97
C PRO A 5 -18.23 7.17 1.21
N GLN A 6 -18.09 5.98 0.62
CA GLN A 6 -16.82 5.26 0.61
C GLN A 6 -15.95 5.86 -0.50
N VAL A 7 -14.73 6.22 -0.15
CA VAL A 7 -13.73 6.74 -1.09
C VAL A 7 -12.65 5.68 -1.30
N ARG A 8 -12.08 5.70 -2.51
CA ARG A 8 -10.91 4.90 -2.86
C ARG A 8 -9.70 5.83 -2.96
N VAL A 9 -8.79 5.73 -2.00
CA VAL A 9 -7.58 6.54 -1.94
C VAL A 9 -6.39 5.68 -2.32
N LEU A 10 -5.60 6.12 -3.30
CA LEU A 10 -4.33 5.49 -3.64
C LEU A 10 -3.23 6.12 -2.77
N CYS A 11 -2.50 5.29 -2.05
CA CYS A 11 -1.40 5.72 -1.19
C CYS A 11 -0.12 4.99 -1.60
N GLN A 12 0.94 5.75 -1.84
CA GLN A 12 2.27 5.21 -2.04
C GLN A 12 2.87 4.89 -0.68
N ILE A 13 3.13 3.61 -0.42
CA ILE A 13 3.80 3.16 0.80
C ILE A 13 5.22 2.72 0.48
N PRO A 14 6.24 3.25 1.17
CA PRO A 14 7.60 2.76 0.99
C PRO A 14 7.69 1.27 1.35
N ARG A 15 8.43 0.47 0.56
CA ARG A 15 8.59 -0.99 0.80
C ARG A 15 9.03 -1.34 2.23
N ARG A 16 9.74 -0.47 2.94
CA ARG A 16 10.10 -0.67 4.36
C ARG A 16 8.87 -0.82 5.27
N TYR A 17 7.74 -0.21 4.94
CA TYR A 17 6.49 -0.32 5.69
C TYR A 17 5.63 -1.52 5.28
N HIS A 18 5.96 -2.27 4.22
CA HIS A 18 5.16 -3.45 3.82
C HIS A 18 4.90 -4.44 4.96
N ARG A 19 5.90 -4.70 5.81
CA ARG A 19 5.73 -5.59 6.98
C ARG A 19 4.82 -5.01 8.05
N LEU A 20 4.81 -3.69 8.20
CA LEU A 20 3.94 -2.98 9.15
C LEU A 20 2.49 -2.89 8.64
N VAL A 21 2.32 -2.75 7.32
CA VAL A 21 1.00 -2.59 6.65
C VAL A 21 0.39 -3.92 6.20
N ARG A 22 1.09 -5.06 6.24
CA ARG A 22 0.51 -6.39 5.97
C ARG A 22 0.38 -7.30 7.19
N GLY A 23 0.80 -6.81 8.37
CA GLY A 23 0.74 -7.58 9.62
C GLY A 23 -0.57 -7.41 10.38
N ALA A 24 -0.61 -7.93 11.60
CA ALA A 24 -1.75 -7.81 12.51
C ALA A 24 -2.25 -6.37 12.73
N ARG A 25 -1.33 -5.40 12.67
CA ARG A 25 -1.66 -3.98 12.81
C ARG A 25 -2.61 -3.51 11.70
N VAL A 26 -2.48 -4.03 10.48
CA VAL A 26 -3.36 -3.61 9.38
C VAL A 26 -4.75 -4.21 9.50
N GLU A 27 -4.86 -5.49 9.89
CA GLU A 27 -6.15 -6.13 10.12
C GLU A 27 -6.91 -5.43 11.23
N GLN A 28 -6.20 -5.04 12.28
CA GLN A 28 -6.79 -4.26 13.36
C GLN A 28 -7.19 -2.86 12.89
N LEU A 29 -6.34 -2.15 12.14
CA LEU A 29 -6.62 -0.80 11.65
C LEU A 29 -7.78 -0.76 10.63
N SER A 30 -7.81 -1.71 9.71
CA SER A 30 -8.89 -1.89 8.74
C SER A 30 -10.23 -2.14 9.42
N ARG A 31 -10.24 -2.98 10.46
CA ARG A 31 -11.44 -3.25 11.26
C ARG A 31 -11.86 -2.07 12.13
N ASP A 32 -10.90 -1.42 12.79
CA ASP A 32 -11.10 -0.28 13.71
C ASP A 32 -11.57 0.98 12.95
N ARG A 33 -10.97 1.26 11.80
CA ARG A 33 -11.24 2.44 10.96
C ARG A 33 -12.26 2.17 9.85
N GLY A 34 -12.72 0.92 9.71
CA GLY A 34 -13.68 0.52 8.69
C GLY A 34 -13.17 0.67 7.26
N VAL A 35 -11.87 0.53 7.03
CA VAL A 35 -11.25 0.63 5.70
C VAL A 35 -10.72 -0.72 5.25
N ARG A 36 -10.65 -0.97 3.95
CA ARG A 36 -10.04 -2.16 3.35
C ARG A 36 -8.79 -1.76 2.58
N LEU A 37 -7.68 -2.42 2.85
CA LEU A 37 -6.45 -2.22 2.10
C LEU A 37 -6.39 -3.25 0.97
N GLN A 38 -6.28 -2.77 -0.26
CA GLN A 38 -6.04 -3.59 -1.43
C GLN A 38 -4.61 -3.33 -1.90
N PHE A 39 -3.79 -4.38 -1.80
CA PHE A 39 -2.46 -4.36 -2.39
C PHE A 39 -2.60 -4.56 -3.90
N PRO A 40 -1.86 -3.79 -4.71
CA PRO A 40 -1.90 -3.96 -6.13
C PRO A 40 -1.34 -5.35 -6.51
N PRO A 41 -1.76 -5.91 -7.66
CA PRO A 41 -1.10 -7.07 -8.22
C PRO A 41 0.39 -6.77 -8.44
N ARG A 42 1.24 -7.80 -8.29
CA ARG A 42 2.70 -7.67 -8.47
C ARG A 42 3.09 -7.08 -9.83
N GLU A 43 2.21 -7.16 -10.83
CA GLU A 43 2.39 -6.66 -12.19
C GLU A 43 2.26 -5.13 -12.32
N THR A 44 1.70 -4.42 -11.33
CA THR A 44 1.80 -2.95 -11.24
C THR A 44 3.18 -2.47 -10.74
N ARG A 45 4.17 -3.38 -10.66
CA ARG A 45 5.59 -3.01 -10.66
C ARG A 45 6.05 -2.59 -12.06
N LEU A 46 5.25 -1.82 -12.80
CA LEU A 46 5.65 -1.22 -14.07
C LEU A 46 6.56 -0.02 -13.74
N GLY A 47 7.82 -0.32 -13.41
CA GLY A 47 8.89 0.68 -13.29
C GLY A 47 10.01 0.38 -12.30
N ALA A 48 9.88 -0.60 -11.40
CA ALA A 48 10.94 -0.95 -10.45
C ALA A 48 11.10 -2.47 -10.36
N GLY A 49 12.18 -2.95 -10.96
CA GLY A 49 12.50 -4.36 -11.22
C GLY A 49 12.18 -5.30 -10.06
N ASP A 50 11.30 -6.26 -10.36
CA ASP A 50 11.23 -7.56 -9.71
C ASP A 50 11.37 -8.61 -10.82
N SER A 51 12.49 -8.56 -11.55
CA SER A 51 12.94 -9.77 -12.23
C SER A 51 13.42 -10.72 -11.13
N PRO A 52 12.93 -11.97 -11.07
CA PRO A 52 13.63 -12.99 -10.31
C PRO A 52 15.04 -13.08 -10.91
N SER A 53 16.07 -13.10 -10.07
CA SER A 53 17.46 -13.24 -10.50
C SER A 53 17.60 -14.30 -11.58
N ASP A 54 18.07 -13.89 -12.76
CA ASP A 54 19.14 -14.59 -13.46
C ASP A 54 19.87 -13.59 -14.38
N GLY A 55 21.08 -13.18 -13.97
CA GLY A 55 22.11 -12.59 -14.83
C GLY A 55 21.90 -11.18 -15.42
N GLY A 56 22.63 -10.19 -14.88
CA GLY A 56 22.95 -8.94 -15.58
C GLY A 56 23.38 -7.81 -14.65
N PRO A 57 24.69 -7.47 -14.55
CA PRO A 57 25.13 -6.25 -13.88
C PRO A 57 24.78 -5.03 -14.76
N ASP A 58 24.77 -3.83 -14.18
CA ASP A 58 24.57 -2.55 -14.87
C ASP A 58 23.11 -2.12 -15.10
N ALA A 59 22.38 -1.91 -14.00
CA ALA A 59 21.31 -0.92 -13.95
C ALA A 59 21.40 -0.14 -12.63
N GLU A 60 22.22 0.91 -12.66
CA GLU A 60 22.24 1.97 -11.66
C GLU A 60 20.84 2.60 -11.60
N GLY A 61 20.17 2.46 -10.45
CA GLY A 61 18.79 2.90 -10.30
C GLY A 61 18.14 2.43 -9.00
N THR A 62 18.81 2.67 -7.87
CA THR A 62 18.19 2.64 -6.54
C THR A 62 17.13 3.74 -6.46
N GLY A 63 15.92 3.46 -6.95
CA GLY A 63 14.77 4.31 -6.70
C GLY A 63 13.94 3.70 -5.59
N ASP A 64 13.71 4.43 -4.50
CA ASP A 64 12.74 4.15 -3.45
C ASP A 64 11.52 3.38 -3.97
N ALA A 65 11.59 2.05 -3.90
CA ALA A 65 10.51 1.23 -4.41
C ALA A 65 9.31 1.40 -3.45
N GLN A 66 8.36 2.21 -3.89
CA GLN A 66 7.09 2.47 -3.22
C GLN A 66 6.01 1.61 -3.87
N ASP A 67 5.22 0.92 -3.06
CA ASP A 67 4.06 0.16 -3.53
C ASP A 67 2.82 1.05 -3.41
N ALA A 68 2.02 1.15 -4.47
CA ALA A 68 0.79 1.93 -4.46
C ALA A 68 -0.38 1.07 -3.95
N ILE A 69 -0.73 1.19 -2.67
CA ILE A 69 -1.89 0.49 -2.10
C ILE A 69 -3.17 1.30 -2.27
N ALA A 70 -4.30 0.60 -2.45
CA ALA A 70 -5.61 1.21 -2.51
C ALA A 70 -6.34 1.05 -1.16
N LEU A 71 -6.62 2.16 -0.49
CA LEU A 71 -7.47 2.22 0.70
C LEU A 71 -8.92 2.44 0.27
N VAL A 72 -9.82 1.55 0.64
CA VAL A 72 -11.25 1.65 0.31
C VAL A 72 -12.06 1.73 1.59
N GLY A 73 -12.76 2.82 1.81
CA GLY A 73 -13.58 3.00 3.01
C GLY A 73 -13.97 4.46 3.25
N PRO A 74 -14.43 4.81 4.45
CA PRO A 74 -14.77 6.20 4.78
C PRO A 74 -13.51 7.08 4.69
N GLU A 75 -13.65 8.30 4.17
CA GLU A 75 -12.54 9.25 3.99
C GLU A 75 -11.72 9.45 5.27
N ARG A 76 -12.41 9.58 6.41
CA ARG A 76 -11.78 9.72 7.73
C ARG A 76 -10.94 8.50 8.11
N GLY A 77 -11.36 7.31 7.70
CA GLY A 77 -10.60 6.08 7.89
C GLY A 77 -9.38 6.02 6.98
N CYS A 78 -9.54 6.31 5.68
CA CYS A 78 -8.44 6.28 4.72
C CYS A 78 -7.34 7.29 5.09
N SER A 79 -7.73 8.50 5.50
CA SER A 79 -6.83 9.53 5.99
C SER A 79 -6.06 9.09 7.25
N ALA A 80 -6.74 8.50 8.22
CA ALA A 80 -6.09 7.99 9.44
C ALA A 80 -5.09 6.86 9.16
N VAL A 81 -5.44 5.95 8.25
CA VAL A 81 -4.54 4.86 7.86
C VAL A 81 -3.32 5.40 7.11
N LYS A 82 -3.52 6.33 6.17
CA LYS A 82 -2.44 7.04 5.47
C LYS A 82 -1.46 7.67 6.46
N ALA A 83 -1.94 8.38 7.48
CA ALA A 83 -1.10 9.03 8.48
C ALA A 83 -0.29 8.06 9.39
N ILE A 84 -0.63 6.77 9.39
CA ILE A 84 0.09 5.75 10.19
C ILE A 84 1.18 5.08 9.36
N ILE A 85 1.03 5.06 8.03
CA ILE A 85 1.87 4.29 7.10
C ILE A 85 2.78 5.18 6.23
N GLU A 86 2.44 6.47 6.10
CA GLU A 86 3.28 7.55 5.55
C GLU A 86 4.30 8.01 6.61
#